data_AF-A0A7D9LP23-F1
#
_entry.id   AF-A0A7D9LP23-F1
#
_cell.length_a   1.000
_cell.length_b   1.000
_cell.length_c   1.000
_cell.angle_alpha   90.00
_cell.angle_beta   90.00
_cell.angle_gamma   90.00
#
_symmetry.space_group_name_H-M   'P 1'
#
loop_
_entity.id
_entity.type
_entity.pdbx_description
1 polymer ?
#
loop_
_entity_poly.entity_id
_entity_poly.type
_entity_poly.pdbx_seq_one_letter_code
_entity_poly.pdbx_strand_id
1 'polypeptide(L)'
;VFPYVRTRRELNAISLHCANPGCSWHGDYEQLEGHSQVCEHALITCVHSQCQMKLQRSDMDEHLKSECEYRDVKCDYCGQDVTFASMKKHTDTSCEGAPVTCRYCKEDVLRKDIEKHERDDCDEAPTTCEFHAVGCNHTE
;
A
#
# COMPACT_ATOMS: atom_id res chain seq x y z
N VAL A 1 48.63 -38.75 6.17
CA VAL A 1 47.25 -39.19 6.50
C VAL A 1 46.89 -38.54 7.82
N PHE A 2 46.15 -37.43 7.79
CA PHE A 2 45.76 -36.70 9.00
C PHE A 2 44.57 -37.41 9.67
N PRO A 3 44.64 -37.81 10.95
CA PRO A 3 43.58 -38.57 11.58
C PRO A 3 42.48 -37.61 12.05
N TYR A 4 41.44 -37.43 11.24
CA TYR A 4 40.22 -36.74 11.66
C TYR A 4 39.33 -37.73 12.41
N VAL A 5 39.66 -38.03 13.66
CA VAL A 5 38.77 -38.76 14.57
C VAL A 5 38.30 -37.80 15.66
N ARG A 6 37.55 -36.78 15.26
CA ARG A 6 36.78 -35.98 16.23
C ARG A 6 35.71 -36.88 16.81
N THR A 7 35.80 -37.16 18.11
CA THR A 7 34.74 -37.83 18.86
C THR A 7 33.46 -37.00 18.77
N ARG A 8 32.28 -37.63 18.90
CA ARG A 8 30.96 -36.94 18.87
C ARG A 8 30.85 -35.77 19.86
N ARG A 9 31.68 -35.72 20.92
CA ARG A 9 31.81 -34.59 21.85
C ARG A 9 32.46 -33.35 21.22
N GLU A 10 33.40 -33.52 20.30
CA GLU A 10 34.16 -32.46 19.62
C GLU A 10 33.35 -31.78 18.50
N LEU A 11 32.30 -32.44 17.99
CA LEU A 11 31.36 -31.88 17.02
C LEU A 11 30.24 -31.08 17.72
N ASN A 12 29.76 -31.56 18.87
CA ASN A 12 28.82 -30.83 19.73
C ASN A 12 29.43 -29.56 20.37
N ALA A 13 30.75 -29.39 20.30
CA ALA A 13 31.44 -28.18 20.73
C ALA A 13 31.45 -27.07 19.65
N ILE A 14 30.98 -27.35 18.43
CA ILE A 14 30.91 -26.37 17.35
C ILE A 14 29.61 -25.59 17.50
N SER A 15 29.65 -24.54 18.33
CA SER A 15 28.60 -23.53 18.38
C SER A 15 28.73 -22.65 17.13
N LEU A 16 27.69 -22.64 16.29
CA LEU A 16 27.58 -21.74 15.15
C LEU A 16 27.08 -20.39 15.62
N HIS A 17 27.61 -19.31 15.06
CA HIS A 17 27.12 -17.95 15.27
C HIS A 17 26.23 -17.52 14.11
N CYS A 18 25.26 -16.65 14.38
CA CYS A 18 24.49 -16.02 13.32
C CYS A 18 25.39 -15.14 12.44
N ALA A 19 25.19 -15.21 11.12
CA ALA A 19 25.95 -14.43 10.15
C ALA A 19 25.47 -12.97 10.03
N ASN A 20 24.28 -12.65 10.57
CA ASN A 20 23.72 -11.31 10.48
C ASN A 20 24.46 -10.35 11.42
N PRO A 21 24.97 -9.21 10.91
CA PRO A 21 25.62 -8.20 11.74
C PRO A 21 24.73 -7.73 12.89
N GLY A 22 25.29 -7.66 14.10
CA GLY A 22 24.56 -7.26 15.31
C GLY A 22 23.82 -8.40 16.02
N CYS A 23 23.65 -9.56 15.38
CA CYS A 23 23.03 -10.72 16.04
C CYS A 23 24.03 -11.44 16.95
N SER A 24 23.67 -11.61 18.23
CA SER A 24 24.47 -12.35 19.23
C SER A 24 24.09 -13.84 19.35
N TRP A 25 23.16 -14.31 18.51
CA TRP A 25 22.68 -15.68 18.54
C TRP A 25 23.79 -16.68 18.23
N HIS A 26 23.79 -17.78 18.99
CA HIS A 26 24.67 -18.92 18.77
C HIS A 26 24.00 -20.23 19.19
N GLY A 27 24.31 -21.33 18.52
CA GLY A 27 23.70 -22.64 18.75
C GLY A 27 24.20 -23.72 17.79
N ASP A 28 23.52 -24.86 17.74
CA ASP A 28 23.80 -25.91 16.75
C ASP A 28 23.16 -25.60 15.38
N TYR A 29 23.35 -26.49 14.40
CA TYR A 29 22.84 -26.32 13.04
C TYR A 29 21.29 -26.32 12.96
N GLU A 30 20.63 -27.21 13.69
CA GLU A 30 19.16 -27.31 13.70
C GLU A 30 18.56 -26.04 14.32
N GLN A 31 19.17 -25.55 15.40
CA GLN A 31 18.77 -24.30 16.04
C GLN A 31 19.07 -23.07 15.16
N LEU A 32 20.14 -23.09 14.36
CA LEU A 32 20.48 -22.01 13.43
C LEU A 32 19.45 -21.90 12.30
N GLU A 33 19.00 -23.02 11.76
CA GLU A 33 17.95 -23.03 10.74
C GLU A 33 16.67 -22.39 11.29
N GLY A 34 16.24 -22.80 12.48
CA GLY A 34 15.10 -22.19 13.18
C GLY A 34 15.30 -20.69 13.47
N HIS A 35 16.49 -20.31 13.94
CA HIS A 35 16.84 -18.91 14.21
C HIS A 35 16.80 -18.04 12.94
N SER A 36 17.28 -18.55 11.80
CA SER A 36 17.33 -17.78 10.54
C SER A 36 15.95 -17.26 10.12
N GLN A 37 14.88 -17.99 10.45
CA GLN A 37 13.50 -17.64 10.13
C GLN A 37 12.90 -16.58 11.05
N VAL A 38 13.53 -16.28 12.19
CA VAL A 38 13.04 -15.34 13.20
C VAL A 38 14.07 -14.27 13.58
N CYS A 39 15.26 -14.31 13.00
CA CYS A 39 16.34 -13.37 13.31
C CYS A 39 15.92 -11.93 12.98
N GLU A 40 15.84 -11.07 13.99
CA GLU A 40 15.48 -9.65 13.86
C GLU A 40 16.51 -8.86 13.03
N HIS A 41 17.77 -9.27 13.08
CA HIS A 41 18.87 -8.66 12.34
C HIS A 41 18.98 -9.18 10.89
N ALA A 42 18.14 -10.15 10.50
CA ALA A 42 18.15 -10.66 9.13
C ALA A 42 17.72 -9.55 8.17
N LEU A 43 18.51 -9.35 7.13
CA LEU A 43 18.18 -8.44 6.05
C LEU A 43 17.14 -9.10 5.13
N ILE A 44 15.90 -8.63 5.21
CA ILE A 44 14.77 -9.14 4.44
C ILE A 44 14.26 -8.10 3.45
N THR A 45 13.71 -8.55 2.33
CA THR A 45 13.08 -7.67 1.34
C THR A 45 11.66 -7.33 1.78
N CYS A 46 11.22 -6.10 1.51
CA CYS A 46 9.84 -5.68 1.73
C CYS A 46 8.85 -6.65 1.06
N VAL A 47 7.73 -6.91 1.74
CA VAL A 47 6.65 -7.79 1.26
C VAL A 47 5.99 -7.27 -0.02
N HIS A 48 6.06 -5.95 -0.26
CA HIS A 48 5.57 -5.35 -1.49
C HIS A 48 6.63 -5.45 -2.59
N SER A 49 6.36 -6.29 -3.60
CA SER A 49 7.27 -6.52 -4.74
C SER A 49 7.68 -5.24 -5.49
N GLN A 50 6.89 -4.18 -5.41
CA GLN A 50 7.16 -2.89 -6.05
C GLN A 50 8.13 -2.00 -5.25
N CYS A 51 8.28 -2.22 -3.94
CA CYS A 51 9.16 -1.45 -3.07
C CYS A 51 10.64 -1.85 -3.23
N GLN A 52 10.92 -3.16 -3.29
CA GLN A 52 12.27 -3.74 -3.43
C GLN A 52 13.30 -3.36 -2.33
N MET A 53 12.90 -2.59 -1.31
CA MET A 53 13.78 -2.22 -0.19
C MET A 53 14.16 -3.43 0.64
N LYS A 54 15.42 -3.46 1.09
CA LYS A 54 15.97 -4.50 1.97
C LYS A 54 16.32 -3.88 3.31
N LEU A 55 15.71 -4.37 4.38
CA LEU A 55 15.77 -3.80 5.72
C LEU A 55 15.94 -4.91 6.75
N GLN A 56 16.39 -4.58 7.96
CA GLN A 56 16.36 -5.57 9.03
C GLN A 56 14.91 -5.95 9.34
N ARG A 57 14.70 -7.20 9.76
CA ARG A 57 13.36 -7.67 10.13
C ARG A 57 12.76 -6.83 11.25
N SER A 58 13.56 -6.33 12.19
CA SER A 58 13.14 -5.39 13.23
C SER A 58 12.50 -4.12 12.67
N ASP A 59 13.05 -3.59 11.57
CA ASP A 59 12.69 -2.28 11.01
C ASP A 59 11.53 -2.40 10.00
N MET A 60 11.18 -3.63 9.60
CA MET A 60 10.15 -3.88 8.58
C MET A 60 8.77 -3.38 9.02
N ASP A 61 8.44 -3.48 10.30
CA ASP A 61 7.16 -3.00 10.83
C ASP A 61 7.06 -1.46 10.76
N GLU A 62 8.13 -0.74 11.11
CA GLU A 62 8.19 0.72 10.98
C GLU A 62 8.10 1.13 9.51
N HIS A 63 8.87 0.46 8.63
CA HIS A 63 8.83 0.70 7.20
C HIS A 63 7.41 0.55 6.62
N LEU A 64 6.69 -0.52 6.96
CA LEU A 64 5.33 -0.74 6.46
C LEU A 64 4.32 0.27 7.02
N LYS A 65 4.57 0.83 8.20
CA LYS A 65 3.70 1.83 8.82
C LYS A 65 3.87 3.23 8.23
N SER A 66 5.11 3.68 7.97
CA SER A 66 5.38 5.08 7.66
C SER A 66 6.12 5.32 6.35
N GLU A 67 7.03 4.43 5.96
CA GLU A 67 7.97 4.70 4.87
C GLU A 67 7.56 4.08 3.53
N CYS A 68 6.94 2.91 3.56
CA CYS A 68 6.61 2.16 2.36
C CYS A 68 5.56 2.90 1.54
N GLU A 69 5.89 3.31 0.32
CA GLU A 69 4.94 3.95 -0.61
C GLU A 69 3.82 3.00 -1.06
N TYR A 70 4.03 1.70 -0.88
CA TYR A 70 3.07 0.66 -1.24
C TYR A 70 2.27 0.15 -0.05
N ARG A 71 2.40 0.79 1.13
CA ARG A 71 1.55 0.50 2.28
C ARG A 71 0.09 0.82 1.95
N ASP A 72 -0.80 0.01 2.49
CA ASP A 72 -2.24 0.26 2.41
C ASP A 72 -2.64 1.38 3.36
N VAL A 73 -3.36 2.36 2.83
CA VAL A 73 -3.94 3.47 3.59
C VAL A 73 -5.43 3.57 3.28
N LYS A 74 -6.23 3.92 4.29
CA LYS A 74 -7.66 4.16 4.08
C LYS A 74 -7.89 5.50 3.40
N CYS A 75 -8.74 5.50 2.39
CA CYS A 75 -9.23 6.74 1.79
C CYS A 75 -10.22 7.42 2.75
N ASP A 76 -10.01 8.70 3.04
CA ASP A 76 -10.89 9.48 3.93
C ASP A 76 -12.30 9.70 3.33
N TYR A 77 -12.44 9.60 2.01
CA TYR A 77 -13.68 9.88 1.31
C TYR A 77 -14.58 8.64 1.14
N CYS A 78 -14.01 7.48 0.82
CA CYS A 78 -14.76 6.25 0.56
C CYS A 78 -14.48 5.12 1.56
N GLY A 79 -13.48 5.25 2.43
CA GLY A 79 -13.09 4.25 3.42
C GLY A 79 -12.38 3.01 2.88
N GLN A 80 -12.17 2.93 1.56
CA GLN A 80 -11.48 1.81 0.91
C GLN A 80 -9.98 1.83 1.21
N ASP A 81 -9.40 0.64 1.32
CA ASP A 81 -7.96 0.46 1.45
C ASP A 81 -7.30 0.60 0.06
N VAL A 82 -6.37 1.54 -0.05
CA VAL A 82 -5.68 1.92 -1.30
C VAL A 82 -4.21 2.12 -0.99
N THR A 83 -3.31 1.74 -1.89
CA THR A 83 -1.88 1.96 -1.66
C THR A 83 -1.55 3.45 -1.63
N PHE A 84 -0.62 3.86 -0.75
CA PHE A 84 -0.24 5.27 -0.62
C PHE A 84 0.19 5.91 -1.94
N ALA A 85 0.97 5.18 -2.75
CA ALA A 85 1.41 5.62 -4.08
C ALA A 85 0.24 5.87 -5.06
N SER A 86 -0.87 5.16 -4.91
CA SER A 86 -2.05 5.31 -5.79
C SER A 86 -3.15 6.21 -5.20
N MET A 87 -3.07 6.59 -3.92
CA MET A 87 -4.08 7.39 -3.22
C MET A 87 -4.40 8.70 -3.97
N LYS A 88 -3.39 9.42 -4.44
CA LYS A 88 -3.61 10.66 -5.20
C LYS A 88 -4.46 10.41 -6.45
N LYS A 89 -4.08 9.40 -7.24
CA LYS A 89 -4.82 9.02 -8.46
C LYS A 89 -6.23 8.53 -8.12
N HIS A 90 -6.38 7.78 -7.03
CA HIS A 90 -7.67 7.33 -6.55
C HIS A 90 -8.58 8.52 -6.25
N THR A 91 -8.15 9.48 -5.43
CA THR A 91 -8.92 10.69 -5.12
C THR A 91 -9.27 11.48 -6.38
N ASP A 92 -8.32 11.65 -7.31
CA ASP A 92 -8.50 12.48 -8.51
C ASP A 92 -9.43 11.84 -9.56
N THR A 93 -9.46 10.52 -9.71
CA THR A 93 -10.18 9.88 -10.84
C THR A 93 -11.10 8.72 -10.51
N SER A 94 -10.93 8.05 -9.37
CA SER A 94 -11.59 6.75 -9.11
C SER A 94 -12.47 6.74 -7.85
N CYS A 95 -12.23 7.63 -6.90
CA CYS A 95 -12.92 7.68 -5.63
C CYS A 95 -14.35 8.21 -5.80
N GLU A 96 -15.36 7.38 -5.59
CA GLU A 96 -16.77 7.77 -5.69
C GLU A 96 -17.21 8.76 -4.60
N GLY A 97 -16.55 8.71 -3.43
CA GLY A 97 -16.79 9.62 -2.31
C GLY A 97 -16.02 10.93 -2.39
N ALA A 98 -15.10 11.09 -3.35
CA ALA A 98 -14.34 12.34 -3.48
C ALA A 98 -15.27 13.46 -3.99
N PRO A 99 -15.17 14.68 -3.42
CA PRO A 99 -15.87 15.84 -3.95
C PRO A 99 -15.31 16.24 -5.31
N VAL A 100 -16.20 16.58 -6.23
CA VAL A 100 -15.89 17.14 -7.54
C VAL A 100 -16.70 18.41 -7.73
N THR A 101 -16.07 19.42 -8.32
CA THR A 101 -16.71 20.71 -8.54
C THR A 101 -17.59 20.66 -9.79
N CYS A 102 -18.86 21.02 -9.64
CA CYS A 102 -19.79 21.13 -10.76
C CYS A 102 -19.30 22.17 -11.76
N ARG A 103 -19.36 21.83 -13.06
CA ARG A 103 -18.90 22.74 -14.11
C ARG A 103 -19.80 23.96 -14.29
N TYR A 104 -21.07 23.85 -13.90
CA TYR A 104 -22.11 24.86 -14.08
C TYR A 104 -22.21 25.77 -12.84
N CYS A 105 -22.69 25.26 -11.70
CA CYS A 105 -22.89 26.05 -10.49
C CYS A 105 -21.63 26.25 -9.62
N LYS A 106 -20.52 25.55 -9.91
CA LYS A 106 -19.26 25.58 -9.13
C LYS A 106 -19.36 25.06 -7.70
N GLU A 107 -20.43 24.37 -7.34
CA GLU A 107 -20.55 23.69 -6.04
C GLU A 107 -19.83 22.35 -6.02
N ASP A 108 -19.33 21.95 -4.84
CA ASP A 108 -18.69 20.65 -4.65
C ASP A 108 -19.73 19.56 -4.34
N VAL A 109 -19.79 18.56 -5.21
CA VAL A 109 -20.72 17.44 -5.14
C VAL A 109 -19.92 16.13 -5.12
N LEU A 110 -20.43 15.07 -4.50
CA LEU A 110 -19.75 13.77 -4.54
C LEU A 110 -19.64 13.26 -5.98
N ARG A 111 -18.50 12.65 -6.35
CA ARG A 111 -18.28 12.11 -7.71
C ARG A 111 -19.40 11.18 -8.16
N LYS A 112 -19.94 10.34 -7.28
CA LYS A 112 -21.07 9.45 -7.60
C LYS A 112 -22.39 10.17 -7.90
N ASP A 113 -22.56 11.38 -7.38
CA ASP A 113 -23.81 12.13 -7.44
C ASP A 113 -23.77 13.26 -8.49
N ILE A 114 -22.60 13.56 -9.07
CA ILE A 114 -22.43 14.67 -10.02
C ILE A 114 -23.31 14.56 -11.26
N GLU A 115 -23.47 13.37 -11.82
CA GLU A 115 -24.32 13.15 -13.01
C GLU A 115 -25.81 13.39 -12.69
N LYS A 116 -26.23 13.04 -11.48
CA LYS A 116 -27.59 13.30 -11.02
C LYS A 116 -27.77 14.79 -10.75
N HIS A 117 -26.80 15.42 -10.10
CA HIS A 117 -26.82 16.86 -9.83
C HIS A 117 -26.91 17.67 -11.14
N GLU A 118 -26.01 17.42 -12.11
CA GLU A 118 -26.01 18.13 -13.40
C GLU A 118 -27.31 17.94 -14.20
N ARG A 119 -28.08 16.88 -13.95
CA ARG A 119 -29.35 16.60 -14.65
C ARG A 119 -30.58 17.17 -13.94
N ASP A 120 -30.66 16.98 -12.63
CA ASP A 120 -31.91 17.13 -11.87
C ASP A 120 -31.84 18.24 -10.80
N ASP A 121 -30.66 18.55 -10.26
CA ASP A 121 -30.51 19.40 -9.06
C ASP A 121 -29.69 20.70 -9.30
N CYS A 122 -29.09 20.87 -10.49
CA CYS A 122 -28.22 22.01 -10.80
C CYS A 122 -28.99 23.12 -11.53
N ASP A 123 -29.27 24.22 -10.84
CA ASP A 123 -30.03 25.36 -11.38
C ASP A 123 -29.32 26.06 -12.56
N GLU A 124 -27.99 26.01 -12.59
CA GLU A 124 -27.15 26.63 -13.64
C GLU A 124 -26.86 25.65 -14.80
N ALA A 125 -27.30 24.40 -14.70
CA ALA A 125 -27.12 23.42 -15.77
C ALA A 125 -28.07 23.73 -16.94
N PRO A 126 -27.60 23.60 -18.19
CA PRO A 126 -28.41 23.90 -19.36
C PRO A 126 -29.59 22.93 -19.43
N THR A 127 -30.79 23.47 -19.23
CA THR A 127 -32.02 22.71 -19.41
C THR A 127 -32.25 22.50 -20.91
N THR A 128 -32.33 21.24 -21.34
CA THR A 128 -32.74 20.95 -22.73
C THR A 128 -34.20 21.35 -22.90
N CYS A 129 -34.48 22.31 -23.78
CA CYS A 129 -35.84 22.70 -24.12
C CYS A 129 -36.63 21.46 -24.60
N GLU A 130 -37.70 21.11 -23.89
CA GLU A 130 -38.60 19.99 -24.21
C GLU A 130 -39.20 20.11 -25.63
N PHE A 131 -39.25 21.33 -26.18
CA PHE A 131 -39.71 21.63 -27.53
C PHE A 131 -38.60 21.76 -28.58
N HIS A 132 -37.34 21.51 -28.22
CA HIS A 132 -36.24 21.46 -29.19
C HIS A 132 -36.49 20.38 -30.26
N ALA A 133 -37.07 19.23 -29.86
CA ALA A 133 -37.45 18.16 -30.78
C ALA A 133 -38.52 18.58 -31.82
N VAL A 134 -39.28 19.64 -31.55
CA VAL A 134 -40.30 20.20 -32.46
C VAL A 134 -39.89 21.56 -33.07
N GLY A 135 -38.61 21.94 -32.96
CA GLY A 135 -38.04 23.09 -33.67
C GLY A 135 -37.94 24.39 -32.88
N CYS A 136 -38.00 24.34 -31.54
CA CYS A 136 -37.71 25.52 -30.73
C CYS A 136 -36.21 25.90 -30.83
N ASN A 137 -35.92 27.12 -31.30
CA ASN A 137 -34.56 27.67 -31.43
C ASN A 137 -34.27 28.74 -30.34
N HIS A 138 -34.92 28.66 -29.18
CA HIS A 138 -34.60 29.56 -28.07
C HIS A 138 -33.37 29.02 -27.33
N THR A 139 -32.28 29.75 -27.41
CA THR A 139 -31.13 29.61 -26.51
C THR A 139 -31.39 30.53 -25.34
N GLU A 140 -31.73 29.98 -24.17
CA GLU A 140 -31.60 30.72 -22.91
C GLU A 140 -30.12 30.83 -22.54
#